data_AF-A0A7K9MG13-F1
#
_entry.id   AF-A0A7K9MG13-F1
#
_cell.length_a   1.000
_cell.length_b   1.000
_cell.length_c   1.000
_cell.angle_alpha   90.00
_cell.angle_beta   90.00
_cell.angle_gamma   90.00
#
_symmetry.space_group_name_H-M   'P 1'
#
loop_
_entity.id
_entity.type
_entity.pdbx_description
1 polymer ?
#
loop_
_entity_poly.entity_id
_entity_poly.type
_entity_poly.pdbx_seq_one_letter_code
_entity_poly.pdbx_strand_id
1 'polypeptide(L)'
;QKPERDAWGSALEAVEAALQLEKSVNQALLDLHRLAAEKADPHLCDFLESHYLDEQVKAIKALGDHITNLRRLARGAEGPGATPSGLGEYLFDRLSLEER
;
A
#
# COMPACT_ATOMS: atom_id res chain seq x y z
N GLN A 1 0.01 -20.84 -7.88
CA GLN A 1 -1.41 -20.43 -7.97
C GLN A 1 -1.50 -19.16 -8.82
N LYS A 2 -2.61 -18.93 -9.50
CA LYS A 2 -2.84 -17.71 -10.29
C LYS A 2 -3.35 -16.58 -9.37
N PRO A 3 -2.94 -15.31 -9.55
CA PRO A 3 -3.49 -14.18 -8.80
C PRO A 3 -5.01 -14.02 -9.03
N GLU A 4 -5.70 -13.34 -8.10
CA GLU A 4 -7.15 -13.07 -8.22
C GLU A 4 -7.50 -12.11 -9.37
N ARG A 5 -6.58 -11.22 -9.76
CA ARG A 5 -6.75 -10.27 -10.87
C ARG A 5 -5.56 -10.33 -11.82
N ASP A 6 -5.88 -10.35 -13.11
CA ASP A 6 -4.89 -10.29 -14.20
C ASP A 6 -4.65 -8.85 -14.70
N ALA A 7 -5.52 -7.89 -14.35
CA ALA A 7 -5.41 -6.48 -14.70
C ALA A 7 -6.02 -5.57 -13.62
N TRP A 8 -5.41 -4.40 -13.44
CA TRP A 8 -5.74 -3.44 -12.37
C TRP A 8 -6.32 -2.11 -12.88
N GLY A 9 -6.42 -1.88 -14.19
CA GLY A 9 -7.08 -0.70 -14.76
C GLY A 9 -6.27 0.59 -14.65
N SER A 10 -6.22 1.20 -13.47
CA SER A 10 -5.53 2.46 -13.18
C SER A 10 -4.51 2.33 -12.06
N ALA A 11 -3.58 3.29 -11.96
CA ALA A 11 -2.64 3.33 -10.84
C ALA A 11 -3.36 3.41 -9.49
N LEU A 12 -4.48 4.15 -9.43
CA LEU A 12 -5.28 4.26 -8.21
C LEU A 12 -5.88 2.92 -7.79
N GLU A 13 -6.51 2.19 -8.72
CA GLU A 13 -7.06 0.86 -8.45
C GLU A 13 -5.98 -0.14 -8.01
N ALA A 14 -4.80 -0.08 -8.63
CA ALA A 14 -3.67 -0.93 -8.27
C ALA A 14 -3.17 -0.67 -6.84
N VAL A 15 -2.97 0.61 -6.47
CA VAL A 15 -2.48 0.99 -5.14
C VAL A 15 -3.55 0.75 -4.06
N GLU A 16 -4.84 0.94 -4.37
CA GLU A 16 -5.93 0.58 -3.47
C GLU A 16 -5.97 -0.92 -3.19
N ALA A 17 -5.78 -1.76 -4.21
CA ALA A 17 -5.68 -3.20 -4.04
C ALA A 17 -4.45 -3.61 -3.23
N ALA A 18 -3.29 -3.02 -3.50
CA ALA A 18 -2.07 -3.24 -2.72
C ALA A 18 -2.28 -2.87 -1.24
N LEU A 19 -2.94 -1.74 -0.95
CA LEU A 19 -3.24 -1.34 0.43
C LEU A 19 -4.14 -2.35 1.15
N GLN A 20 -5.14 -2.92 0.47
CA GLN A 20 -5.98 -3.96 1.08
C GLN A 20 -5.19 -5.25 1.34
N LEU A 21 -4.32 -5.64 0.41
CA LEU A 21 -3.43 -6.78 0.59
C LEU A 21 -2.51 -6.57 1.79
N GLU A 22 -1.84 -5.43 1.90
CA GLU A 22 -0.94 -5.12 3.01
C GLU A 22 -1.65 -5.09 4.37
N LYS A 23 -2.89 -4.58 4.42
CA LYS A 23 -3.71 -4.64 5.64
C LYS A 23 -4.06 -6.07 6.02
N SER A 24 -4.39 -6.92 5.04
CA SER A 24 -4.68 -8.34 5.27
C SER A 24 -3.45 -9.08 5.81
N VAL A 25 -2.28 -8.86 5.21
CA VAL A 25 -1.00 -9.43 5.66
C VAL A 25 -0.66 -8.93 7.08
N ASN A 26 -0.79 -7.64 7.34
CA ASN A 26 -0.56 -7.08 8.68
C ASN A 26 -1.50 -7.69 9.72
N GLN A 27 -2.78 -7.90 9.39
CA GLN A 27 -3.72 -8.56 10.29
C GLN A 27 -3.29 -10.01 10.58
N ALA A 28 -2.88 -10.76 9.57
CA ALA A 28 -2.36 -12.12 9.74
C ALA A 28 -1.10 -12.16 10.63
N LEU A 29 -0.20 -11.19 10.49
CA LEU A 29 0.99 -11.06 11.34
C LEU A 29 0.64 -10.73 12.80
N LEU A 30 -0.34 -9.84 13.02
CA LEU A 30 -0.84 -9.54 14.37
C LEU A 30 -1.51 -10.75 15.03
N ASP A 31 -2.26 -11.54 14.26
CA ASP A 31 -2.89 -12.76 14.77
C ASP A 31 -1.84 -13.84 15.07
N LEU A 32 -0.80 -13.96 14.25
CA LEU A 32 0.34 -14.85 14.52
C LEU A 32 1.13 -14.40 15.76
N HIS A 33 1.37 -13.11 15.92
CA HIS A 33 2.02 -12.55 17.11
C HIS A 33 1.21 -12.84 18.38
N ARG A 34 -0.11 -12.64 18.35
CA ARG A 34 -1.00 -13.00 19.46
C ARG A 34 -0.89 -14.49 19.79
N LEU A 35 -0.91 -15.36 18.79
CA LEU A 35 -0.77 -16.80 18.99
C LEU A 35 0.60 -17.15 19.60
N ALA A 36 1.69 -16.53 19.15
CA ALA A 36 3.02 -16.73 19.72
C ALA A 36 3.06 -16.34 21.21
N ALA A 37 2.44 -15.21 21.56
CA ALA A 37 2.32 -14.75 22.94
C ALA A 37 1.50 -15.74 23.80
N GLU A 38 0.38 -16.26 23.30
CA GLU A 38 -0.43 -17.28 23.97
C GLU A 38 0.32 -18.60 24.17
N LYS A 39 1.25 -18.93 23.27
CA LYS A 39 2.13 -20.10 23.37
C LYS A 39 3.41 -19.86 24.17
N ALA A 40 3.58 -18.66 24.74
CA ALA A 40 4.77 -18.24 25.46
C ALA A 40 6.06 -18.43 24.64
N ASP A 41 6.02 -18.07 23.34
CA ASP A 41 7.18 -18.03 22.45
C ASP A 41 7.68 -16.57 22.29
N PRO A 42 8.55 -16.08 23.19
CA PRO A 42 9.04 -14.71 23.13
C PRO A 42 9.95 -14.45 21.92
N HIS A 43 10.61 -15.49 21.40
CA HIS A 43 11.50 -15.34 20.25
C HIS A 43 10.71 -15.06 18.98
N LEU A 44 9.58 -15.76 18.77
CA LEU A 44 8.71 -15.49 17.63
C LEU A 44 8.04 -14.11 17.73
N CYS A 45 7.65 -13.67 18.93
CA CYS A 45 7.14 -12.31 19.12
C CYS A 45 8.16 -11.25 18.70
N ASP A 46 9.39 -11.33 19.22
CA ASP A 46 10.48 -10.41 18.90
C ASP A 46 10.83 -10.40 17.40
N PHE A 47 10.84 -11.58 16.77
CA PHE A 47 11.06 -11.72 15.34
C PHE A 47 10.00 -10.99 14.50
N LEU A 48 8.71 -11.15 14.85
CA LEU A 48 7.61 -10.50 14.15
C LEU A 48 7.62 -8.98 14.33
N GLU A 49 7.90 -8.52 15.56
CA GLU A 49 8.01 -7.08 15.88
C GLU A 49 9.17 -6.41 15.14
N SER A 50 10.36 -7.02 15.19
CA SER A 50 11.59 -6.44 14.66
C SER A 50 11.68 -6.43 13.14
N HIS A 51 11.09 -7.43 12.47
CA HIS A 51 11.29 -7.62 11.04
C HIS A 51 10.05 -7.39 10.18
N TYR A 52 8.83 -7.43 10.75
CA TYR A 52 7.62 -7.40 9.93
C TYR A 52 6.66 -6.29 10.34
N LEU A 53 6.29 -6.19 11.61
CA LEU A 53 5.21 -5.30 12.03
C LEU A 53 5.51 -3.81 11.77
N ASP A 54 6.75 -3.35 12.02
CA ASP A 54 7.14 -1.96 11.73
C ASP A 54 7.18 -1.68 10.21
N GLU A 55 7.65 -2.65 9.41
CA GLU A 55 7.68 -2.54 7.95
C GLU A 55 6.26 -2.48 7.37
N GLN A 56 5.33 -3.31 7.86
CA GLN A 56 3.94 -3.29 7.43
C GLN A 56 3.27 -1.94 7.72
N VAL A 57 3.51 -1.34 8.90
CA VAL A 57 2.94 -0.03 9.23
C VAL A 57 3.47 1.05 8.28
N LYS A 58 4.77 1.03 7.96
CA LYS A 58 5.39 1.96 7.00
C LYS A 58 4.82 1.76 5.59
N ALA A 59 4.69 0.52 5.13
CA ALA A 59 4.13 0.21 3.82
C ALA A 59 2.67 0.66 3.68
N ILE A 60 1.82 0.35 4.68
CA ILE A 60 0.43 0.78 4.74
C ILE A 60 0.32 2.32 4.69
N LYS A 61 1.20 3.02 5.42
CA LYS A 61 1.24 4.49 5.40
C LYS A 61 1.63 5.03 4.02
N ALA A 62 2.69 4.51 3.42
CA ALA A 62 3.17 4.93 2.11
C ALA A 62 2.09 4.75 1.03
N LEU A 63 1.42 3.59 1.02
CA LEU A 63 0.31 3.31 0.10
C LEU A 63 -0.88 4.27 0.34
N GLY A 64 -1.20 4.59 1.60
CA GLY A 64 -2.22 5.59 1.93
C GLY A 64 -1.89 7.00 1.41
N ASP A 65 -0.63 7.41 1.49
CA ASP A 65 -0.15 8.68 0.95
C ASP A 65 -0.23 8.70 -0.57
N HIS A 66 0.17 7.60 -1.22
CA HIS A 66 0.06 7.43 -2.67
C HIS A 66 -1.38 7.56 -3.16
N ILE A 67 -2.35 6.90 -2.52
CA ILE A 67 -3.78 7.03 -2.84
C ILE A 67 -4.23 8.48 -2.71
N THR A 68 -3.81 9.17 -1.66
CA THR A 68 -4.17 10.57 -1.43
C THR A 68 -3.62 11.48 -2.53
N ASN A 69 -2.37 11.25 -2.96
CA ASN A 69 -1.74 11.99 -4.06
C ASN A 69 -2.42 11.71 -5.41
N LEU A 70 -2.70 10.44 -5.73
CA LEU A 70 -3.39 10.04 -6.96
C LEU A 70 -4.79 10.67 -7.06
N ARG A 71 -5.58 10.62 -5.97
CA ARG A 71 -6.90 11.28 -5.92
C ARG A 71 -6.82 12.79 -6.07
N ARG A 72 -5.75 13.43 -5.55
CA ARG A 72 -5.53 14.87 -5.74
C ARG A 72 -5.23 15.22 -7.20
N LEU A 73 -4.38 14.43 -7.87
CA LEU A 73 -4.04 14.62 -9.27
C LEU A 73 -5.24 14.36 -10.19
N ALA A 74 -6.08 13.37 -9.87
CA ALA A 74 -7.32 13.10 -10.60
C ALA A 74 -8.32 14.27 -10.52
N ARG A 75 -8.49 14.89 -9.35
CA ARG A 75 -9.40 16.06 -9.19
C ARG A 75 -8.90 17.31 -9.92
N GLY A 76 -7.60 17.46 -10.14
CA GLY A 76 -7.02 18.54 -10.95
C GLY A 76 -7.33 18.42 -12.44
N ALA A 77 -7.88 17.30 -12.89
CA ALA A 77 -8.31 17.06 -14.27
C ALA A 77 -9.73 17.59 -14.57
N GLU A 78 -10.44 18.17 -13.58
CA GLU A 78 -11.76 18.80 -13.79
C GLU A 78 -11.67 20.31 -13.53
N GLY A 79 -11.69 21.12 -14.60
CA GLY A 79 -11.70 22.59 -14.53
C GLY A 79 -10.91 23.29 -15.67
N PRO A 80 -10.96 24.63 -15.77
CA PRO A 80 -10.12 25.38 -16.70
C PRO A 80 -8.65 25.24 -16.28
N GLY A 81 -7.84 24.56 -17.11
CA GLY A 81 -6.47 24.17 -16.78
C GLY A 81 -6.28 22.69 -16.43
N ALA A 82 -7.30 21.85 -16.68
CA ALA A 82 -7.27 20.42 -16.46
C ALA A 82 -6.03 19.73 -17.07
N THR A 83 -5.34 18.94 -16.24
CA THR A 83 -4.34 17.98 -16.72
C THR A 83 -5.01 16.94 -17.62
N PRO A 84 -4.49 16.68 -18.84
CA PRO A 84 -5.00 15.64 -19.72
C PRO A 84 -5.10 14.29 -19.01
N SER A 85 -6.11 13.49 -19.38
CA SER A 85 -6.25 12.10 -18.91
C SER A 85 -4.91 11.36 -19.13
N GLY A 86 -4.34 10.79 -18.05
CA GLY A 86 -3.03 10.14 -18.04
C GLY A 86 -1.84 11.00 -17.58
N LEU A 87 -1.90 12.34 -17.65
CA LEU A 87 -0.80 13.19 -17.16
C LEU A 87 -0.64 13.09 -15.63
N GLY A 88 -1.75 12.94 -14.90
CA GLY A 88 -1.71 12.74 -13.45
C GLY A 88 -0.98 11.46 -13.04
N GLU A 89 -1.24 10.35 -13.73
CA GLU A 89 -0.53 9.08 -13.47
C GLU A 89 0.94 9.16 -13.88
N TYR A 90 1.24 9.79 -15.02
CA TYR A 90 2.62 10.03 -15.45
C TYR A 90 3.41 10.86 -14.43
N LEU A 91 2.85 11.95 -13.93
CA LEU A 91 3.50 12.78 -12.91
C LEU A 91 3.66 12.05 -11.59
N PHE A 92 2.69 11.21 -11.22
CA PHE A 92 2.79 10.37 -10.03
C PHE A 92 3.95 9.39 -10.14
N ASP A 93 4.07 8.68 -11.27
CA ASP A 93 5.15 7.75 -11.55
C ASP A 93 6.54 8.44 -11.45
N ARG A 94 6.71 9.55 -12.19
CA ARG A 94 7.99 10.27 -12.30
C ARG A 94 8.44 11.00 -11.03
N LEU A 95 7.50 11.44 -10.18
CA LEU A 95 7.82 12.30 -9.03
C LEU A 95 7.63 11.60 -7.68
N SER A 96 6.91 10.48 -7.65
CA SER A 96 6.57 9.78 -6.41
C SER A 96 7.04 8.33 -6.37
N LEU A 97 7.25 7.67 -7.51
CA LEU A 97 7.69 6.27 -7.58
C LEU A 97 9.13 6.09 -8.10
N GLU A 98 9.63 6.99 -8.96
CA GLU A 98 11.05 6.98 -9.32
C GLU A 98 11.90 7.29 -8.08
N GLU A 99 12.58 6.26 -7.56
CA GLU A 99 13.59 6.39 -6.50
C GLU A 99 14.69 7.38 -6.94
N ARG A 100 15.08 8.26 -6.01
CA ARG A 100 16.38 8.95 -6.03
C ARG A 100 17.43 8.08 -5.36
#